data_AF-A0A553MYE7-F1
#
_entry.id   AF-A0A553MYE7-F1
#
_cell.length_a   1.000
_cell.length_b   1.000
_cell.length_c   1.000
_cell.angle_alpha   90.00
_cell.angle_beta   90.00
_cell.angle_gamma   90.00
#
_symmetry.space_group_name_H-M   'P 1'
#
loop_
_entity.id
_entity.type
_entity.pdbx_description
1 polymer ?
#
loop_
_entity_poly.entity_id
_entity_poly.type
_entity_poly.pdbx_seq_one_letter_code
_entity_poly.pdbx_strand_id
1 'polypeptide(L)'
;MGRVYLCGLAASIVFSFVLLQYLSSAEDSADSPWYQDLCSYKWEAIDQDSNVKYALKLCDSSPVTECGEGSSVCAHSFSSGQHQSVGELSLRKVSPSVLDFNSSRKCDDKNRNIQSSITFQCGKTMGTPEFVTVSECVHYFEWRTYVACRRDKFKPHKEVPCYVFDTDGKKHDLNPLIKITDGYLVDDPDDQTDFYINICRSLNRAGSSCPDGSAACLIQTAGKPSFDMGQPVHQLELVSNDKYY
;
A
#
# COMPACT_ATOMS: atom_id res chain seq x y z
N MET A 1 -64.00 -20.65 60.22
CA MET A 1 -65.07 -19.64 60.07
C MET A 1 -64.36 -18.31 59.82
N GLY A 2 -64.48 -17.59 58.71
CA GLY A 2 -65.34 -17.73 57.54
C GLY A 2 -64.62 -17.21 56.29
N ARG A 3 -65.14 -17.63 55.14
CA ARG A 3 -64.82 -17.14 53.80
C ARG A 3 -65.56 -15.82 53.56
N VAL A 4 -64.91 -14.87 52.90
CA VAL A 4 -65.60 -13.91 52.02
C VAL A 4 -64.96 -14.05 50.64
N TYR A 5 -65.82 -14.06 49.63
CA TYR A 5 -65.59 -14.45 48.25
C TYR A 5 -65.85 -13.27 47.31
N LEU A 6 -65.42 -13.43 46.05
CA LEU A 6 -65.78 -12.69 44.83
C LEU A 6 -65.09 -11.31 44.66
N CYS A 7 -64.64 -10.87 43.48
CA CYS A 7 -64.73 -11.34 42.09
C CYS A 7 -63.75 -10.53 41.22
N GLY A 8 -63.39 -11.01 40.02
CA GLY A 8 -63.22 -10.13 38.85
C GLY A 8 -61.80 -9.80 38.34
N LEU A 9 -61.32 -10.65 37.42
CA LEU A 9 -60.72 -10.34 36.09
C LEU A 9 -59.80 -9.10 35.87
N ALA A 10 -58.59 -9.44 35.40
CA ALA A 10 -57.85 -8.88 34.26
C ALA A 10 -57.28 -7.45 34.32
N ALA A 11 -55.94 -7.36 34.38
CA ALA A 11 -55.14 -6.49 33.52
C ALA A 11 -53.64 -6.84 33.68
N SER A 12 -53.01 -7.35 32.61
CA SER A 12 -51.57 -7.58 32.56
C SER A 12 -50.83 -6.23 32.65
N ILE A 13 -50.05 -6.05 33.71
CA ILE A 13 -49.23 -4.85 33.93
C ILE A 13 -47.91 -5.03 33.18
N VAL A 14 -47.71 -4.18 32.17
CA VAL A 14 -46.44 -3.96 31.49
C VAL A 14 -45.47 -3.36 32.52
N PHE A 15 -44.46 -4.13 32.93
CA PHE A 15 -43.40 -3.64 33.82
C PHE A 15 -42.08 -3.52 33.05
N SER A 16 -41.56 -2.30 33.08
CA SER A 16 -40.29 -1.85 32.53
C SER A 16 -39.11 -2.75 32.87
N PHE A 17 -38.34 -3.13 31.86
CA PHE A 17 -36.91 -3.46 31.97
C PHE A 17 -36.13 -2.55 31.02
N VAL A 18 -35.89 -1.32 31.49
CA VAL A 18 -34.81 -0.46 30.97
C VAL A 18 -33.68 -0.58 31.99
N LEU A 19 -32.63 -1.37 31.69
CA LEU A 19 -31.21 -0.98 31.81
C LEU A 19 -30.27 -2.17 31.47
N LEU A 20 -29.21 -1.85 30.72
CA LEU A 20 -28.00 -2.63 30.38
C LEU A 20 -28.12 -3.73 29.32
N GLN A 21 -28.27 -3.29 28.07
CA GLN A 21 -27.50 -3.88 26.97
C GLN A 21 -26.70 -2.76 26.29
N TYR A 22 -25.60 -2.35 26.92
CA TYR A 22 -24.48 -1.72 26.21
C TYR A 22 -23.58 -2.87 25.72
N LEU A 23 -24.00 -3.52 24.64
CA LEU A 23 -23.06 -4.23 23.77
C LEU A 23 -22.97 -3.37 22.53
N SER A 24 -21.77 -2.84 22.33
CA SER A 24 -21.39 -1.95 21.24
C SER A 24 -22.00 -2.41 19.92
N SER A 25 -22.75 -1.51 19.29
CA SER A 25 -22.79 -1.45 17.83
C SER A 25 -21.34 -1.25 17.36
N ALA A 26 -20.63 -2.35 17.10
CA ALA A 26 -19.60 -2.33 16.10
C ALA A 26 -20.35 -2.19 14.78
N GLU A 27 -20.68 -0.94 14.42
CA GLU A 27 -20.79 -0.61 13.02
C GLU A 27 -19.44 -1.01 12.43
N ASP A 28 -19.42 -2.05 11.60
CA ASP A 28 -18.33 -2.33 10.68
C ASP A 28 -18.17 -1.08 9.82
N SER A 29 -17.39 -0.11 10.30
CA SER A 29 -16.66 0.77 9.41
C SER A 29 -15.91 -0.19 8.51
N ALA A 30 -16.26 -0.25 7.22
CA ALA A 30 -15.55 -1.05 6.25
C ALA A 30 -14.06 -0.70 6.37
N ASP A 31 -13.33 -1.52 7.11
CA ASP A 31 -11.98 -1.23 7.54
C ASP A 31 -11.19 -1.16 6.24
N SER A 32 -10.71 0.05 5.91
CA SER A 32 -10.00 0.25 4.66
C SER A 32 -8.89 -0.80 4.59
N PRO A 33 -8.73 -1.51 3.45
CA PRO A 33 -7.80 -2.61 3.38
C PRO A 33 -6.42 -2.16 3.86
N TRP A 34 -5.74 -3.00 4.65
CA TRP A 34 -4.46 -2.65 5.27
C TRP A 34 -3.37 -2.20 4.28
N TYR A 35 -3.55 -2.47 2.98
CA TYR A 35 -2.67 -2.07 1.86
C TYR A 35 -3.14 -0.82 1.09
N GLN A 36 -4.09 -0.04 1.61
CA GLN A 36 -4.72 1.08 0.89
C GLN A 36 -3.71 2.10 0.34
N ASP A 37 -2.62 2.38 1.07
CA ASP A 37 -1.58 3.32 0.63
C ASP A 37 -0.91 2.90 -0.70
N LEU A 38 -0.98 1.61 -1.06
CA LEU A 38 -0.43 1.07 -2.30
C LEU A 38 -1.39 1.20 -3.49
N CYS A 39 -2.67 1.49 -3.24
CA CYS A 39 -3.73 1.49 -4.25
C CYS A 39 -3.63 2.64 -5.27
N SER A 40 -2.84 3.68 -4.99
CA SER A 40 -2.72 4.85 -5.87
C SER A 40 -1.75 4.65 -7.03
N TYR A 41 -1.04 3.51 -7.07
CA TYR A 41 0.05 3.27 -8.01
C TYR A 41 -0.10 1.93 -8.74
N LYS A 42 0.54 1.86 -9.91
CA LYS A 42 0.78 0.60 -10.63
C LYS A 42 2.21 0.17 -10.30
N TRP A 43 2.37 -1.10 -9.96
CA TRP A 43 3.65 -1.63 -9.50
C TRP A 43 4.23 -2.59 -10.54
N GLU A 44 5.54 -2.77 -10.51
CA GLU A 44 6.25 -3.60 -11.46
C GLU A 44 7.24 -4.52 -10.75
N ALA A 45 7.37 -5.73 -11.28
CA ALA A 45 8.38 -6.71 -10.88
C ALA A 45 8.92 -7.40 -12.14
N ILE A 46 10.15 -7.93 -12.10
CA ILE A 46 10.76 -8.62 -13.24
C ILE A 46 11.31 -9.97 -12.78
N ASP A 47 10.92 -11.03 -13.49
CA ASP A 47 11.65 -12.30 -13.50
C ASP A 47 12.79 -12.17 -14.53
N GLN A 48 14.01 -12.01 -14.04
CA GLN A 48 15.20 -11.85 -14.87
C GLN A 48 15.60 -13.16 -15.56
N ASP A 49 15.29 -14.31 -14.98
CA ASP A 49 15.69 -15.62 -15.51
C ASP A 49 14.83 -15.98 -16.73
N SER A 50 13.53 -15.74 -16.66
CA SER A 50 12.60 -16.01 -17.76
C SER A 50 12.34 -14.79 -18.65
N ASN A 51 12.94 -13.64 -18.34
CA ASN A 51 12.72 -12.37 -19.01
C ASN A 51 11.22 -12.02 -19.12
N VAL A 52 10.54 -12.01 -17.97
CA VAL A 52 9.11 -11.66 -17.85
C VAL A 52 8.94 -10.46 -16.94
N LYS A 53 8.27 -9.42 -17.44
CA LYS A 53 7.86 -8.28 -16.63
C LYS A 53 6.43 -8.47 -16.14
N TYR A 54 6.19 -8.14 -14.89
CA TYR A 54 4.88 -8.14 -14.28
C TYR A 54 4.44 -6.71 -13.98
N ALA A 55 3.21 -6.36 -14.33
CA ALA A 55 2.54 -5.15 -13.88
C ALA A 55 1.40 -5.52 -12.91
N LEU A 56 1.35 -4.86 -11.76
CA LEU A 56 0.46 -5.15 -10.65
C LEU A 56 -0.45 -3.95 -10.35
N LYS A 57 -1.76 -4.19 -10.38
CA LYS A 57 -2.86 -3.31 -10.00
C LYS A 57 -3.56 -3.92 -8.79
N LEU A 58 -3.45 -3.29 -7.63
CA LEU A 58 -3.99 -3.85 -6.39
C LEU A 58 -5.45 -3.49 -6.16
N CYS A 59 -5.94 -2.36 -6.69
CA CYS A 59 -7.24 -1.78 -6.35
C CYS A 59 -7.90 -1.17 -7.59
N ASP A 60 -9.21 -0.93 -7.55
CA ASP A 60 -9.93 -0.30 -8.67
C ASP A 60 -9.35 1.09 -9.01
N SER A 61 -8.94 1.84 -7.99
CA SER A 61 -8.28 3.15 -8.10
C SER A 61 -6.87 3.11 -8.68
N SER A 62 -6.23 1.93 -8.73
CA SER A 62 -4.87 1.82 -9.27
C SER A 62 -4.89 1.98 -10.79
N PRO A 63 -3.83 2.55 -11.39
CA PRO A 63 -3.72 2.64 -12.84
C PRO A 63 -3.84 1.27 -13.52
N VAL A 64 -4.41 1.27 -14.72
CA VAL A 64 -4.71 0.05 -15.50
C VAL A 64 -3.42 -0.61 -16.00
N THR A 65 -3.41 -1.94 -16.02
CA THR A 65 -2.31 -2.73 -16.61
C THR A 65 -2.54 -2.91 -18.11
N GLU A 66 -1.51 -3.33 -18.82
CA GLU A 66 -1.52 -3.58 -20.27
C GLU A 66 -2.48 -4.73 -20.65
N CYS A 67 -2.89 -5.54 -19.67
CA CYS A 67 -3.87 -6.61 -19.82
C CYS A 67 -5.33 -6.14 -19.64
N GLY A 68 -5.57 -4.86 -19.38
CA GLY A 68 -6.90 -4.25 -19.25
C GLY A 68 -7.41 -4.09 -17.81
N GLU A 69 -8.56 -3.43 -17.65
CA GLU A 69 -9.06 -2.95 -16.35
C GLU A 69 -9.30 -4.06 -15.31
N GLY A 70 -9.76 -5.24 -15.76
CA GLY A 70 -10.05 -6.38 -14.88
C GLY A 70 -8.82 -7.18 -14.47
N SER A 71 -7.65 -6.92 -15.08
CA SER A 71 -6.41 -7.64 -14.75
C SER A 71 -5.69 -6.95 -13.60
N SER A 72 -5.48 -7.70 -12.52
CA SER A 72 -4.68 -7.26 -11.39
C SER A 72 -3.20 -7.55 -11.62
N VAL A 73 -2.85 -8.70 -12.17
CA VAL A 73 -1.46 -9.04 -12.48
C VAL A 73 -1.35 -9.38 -13.96
N CYS A 74 -0.57 -8.58 -14.68
CA CYS A 74 -0.31 -8.74 -16.10
C CYS A 74 1.13 -9.17 -16.31
N ALA A 75 1.35 -10.33 -16.93
CA ALA A 75 2.66 -10.83 -17.30
C ALA A 75 2.96 -10.44 -18.76
N HIS A 76 4.13 -9.86 -19.01
CA HIS A 76 4.65 -9.52 -20.32
C HIS A 76 5.94 -10.31 -20.57
N SER A 77 5.89 -11.25 -21.51
CA SER A 77 7.08 -12.00 -21.91
C SER A 77 7.85 -11.21 -22.96
N PHE A 78 9.09 -10.81 -22.64
CA PHE A 78 9.94 -10.09 -23.60
C PHE A 78 10.33 -10.95 -24.80
N SER A 79 10.38 -12.28 -24.64
CA SER A 79 10.72 -13.19 -25.73
C SER A 79 9.62 -13.32 -26.79
N SER A 80 8.35 -13.26 -26.40
CA SER A 80 7.21 -13.39 -27.33
C SER A 80 6.51 -12.06 -27.62
N GLY A 81 6.78 -11.01 -26.83
CA GLY A 81 6.05 -9.74 -26.84
C GLY A 81 4.60 -9.87 -26.36
N GLN A 82 4.21 -11.02 -25.80
CA GLN A 82 2.84 -11.30 -25.43
C GLN A 82 2.53 -10.81 -24.01
N HIS A 83 1.35 -10.22 -23.86
CA HIS A 83 0.75 -9.88 -22.57
C HIS A 83 -0.29 -10.93 -22.17
N GLN A 84 -0.27 -11.35 -20.92
CA GLN A 84 -1.20 -12.34 -20.36
C GLN A 84 -1.63 -11.94 -18.95
N SER A 85 -2.93 -11.90 -18.70
CA SER A 85 -3.46 -11.76 -17.34
C SER A 85 -3.19 -13.06 -16.56
N VAL A 86 -2.53 -12.92 -15.41
CA VAL A 86 -2.18 -14.01 -14.47
C VAL A 86 -2.82 -13.79 -13.08
N GLY A 87 -3.79 -12.88 -12.99
CA GLY A 87 -4.62 -12.63 -11.82
C GLY A 87 -5.69 -11.58 -12.11
N GLU A 88 -6.93 -11.85 -11.74
CA GLU A 88 -8.09 -10.97 -11.96
C GLU A 88 -8.43 -10.22 -10.67
N LEU A 89 -8.71 -8.92 -10.79
CA LEU A 89 -9.01 -8.06 -9.64
C LEU A 89 -10.33 -8.45 -8.96
N SER A 90 -11.34 -8.87 -9.75
CA SER A 90 -12.65 -9.31 -9.26
C SER A 90 -12.60 -10.62 -8.46
N LEU A 91 -11.54 -11.42 -8.62
CA LEU A 91 -11.34 -12.69 -7.92
C LEU A 91 -10.26 -12.60 -6.82
N ARG A 92 -9.98 -11.38 -6.36
CA ARG A 92 -9.05 -11.08 -5.27
C ARG A 92 -9.55 -11.67 -3.95
N LYS A 93 -8.66 -12.33 -3.22
CA LYS A 93 -8.86 -12.77 -1.83
C LYS A 93 -7.86 -12.03 -0.95
N VAL A 94 -8.36 -11.41 0.11
CA VAL A 94 -7.56 -10.68 1.08
C VAL A 94 -7.44 -11.51 2.35
N SER A 95 -6.21 -11.83 2.74
CA SER A 95 -5.86 -12.47 4.01
C SER A 95 -4.88 -11.60 4.79
N PRO A 96 -4.63 -11.87 6.08
CA PRO A 96 -3.59 -11.17 6.82
C PRO A 96 -2.22 -11.32 6.12
N SER A 97 -1.65 -10.20 5.68
CA SER A 97 -0.35 -10.13 4.98
C SER A 97 -0.27 -10.91 3.66
N VAL A 98 -1.39 -11.32 3.05
CA VAL A 98 -1.39 -12.02 1.77
C VAL A 98 -2.51 -11.51 0.87
N LEU A 99 -2.18 -11.24 -0.40
CA LEU A 99 -3.15 -10.98 -1.46
C LEU A 99 -3.05 -12.06 -2.53
N ASP A 100 -4.14 -12.78 -2.73
CA ASP A 100 -4.25 -13.76 -3.82
C ASP A 100 -5.19 -13.24 -4.90
N PHE A 101 -4.74 -13.31 -6.14
CA PHE A 101 -5.50 -12.97 -7.34
C PHE A 101 -5.71 -14.23 -8.17
N ASN A 102 -6.93 -14.77 -8.16
CA ASN A 102 -7.26 -15.91 -9.00
C ASN A 102 -7.57 -15.46 -10.43
N SER A 103 -7.55 -16.38 -11.38
CA SER A 103 -8.05 -16.16 -12.73
C SER A 103 -9.05 -17.23 -13.15
N SER A 104 -9.90 -16.89 -14.10
CA SER A 104 -10.73 -17.82 -14.87
C SER A 104 -9.94 -18.63 -15.89
N ARG A 105 -8.70 -18.21 -16.22
CA ARG A 105 -7.83 -18.87 -17.18
C ARG A 105 -7.14 -20.08 -16.57
N LYS A 106 -7.09 -21.16 -17.33
CA LYS A 106 -6.35 -22.37 -16.97
C LYS A 106 -4.90 -22.29 -17.45
N CYS A 107 -4.00 -22.91 -16.70
CA CYS A 107 -2.66 -23.19 -17.19
C CYS A 107 -2.64 -24.44 -18.10
N ASP A 108 -1.50 -24.72 -18.73
CA ASP A 108 -1.34 -25.78 -19.72
C ASP A 108 -1.73 -27.18 -19.21
N ASP A 109 -1.58 -27.42 -17.90
CA ASP A 109 -1.98 -28.65 -17.20
C ASP A 109 -3.52 -28.82 -17.11
N LYS A 110 -4.32 -27.85 -17.60
CA LYS A 110 -5.81 -27.83 -17.70
C LYS A 110 -6.62 -28.16 -16.44
N ASN A 111 -5.98 -28.51 -15.33
CA ASN A 111 -6.61 -28.88 -14.07
C ASN A 111 -6.57 -27.75 -13.03
N ARG A 112 -5.68 -26.76 -13.24
CA ARG A 112 -5.49 -25.62 -12.35
C ARG A 112 -5.70 -24.31 -13.09
N ASN A 113 -6.22 -23.34 -12.36
CA ASN A 113 -6.31 -21.97 -12.83
C ASN A 113 -5.00 -21.25 -12.53
N ILE A 114 -4.67 -20.27 -13.37
CA ILE A 114 -3.55 -19.37 -13.12
C ILE A 114 -3.89 -18.49 -11.92
N GLN A 115 -2.92 -18.29 -11.05
CA GLN A 115 -3.05 -17.47 -9.85
C GLN A 115 -1.81 -16.62 -9.65
N SER A 116 -1.96 -15.51 -8.92
CA SER A 116 -0.85 -14.75 -8.38
C SER A 116 -1.03 -14.60 -6.88
N SER A 117 0.04 -14.73 -6.11
CA SER A 117 0.04 -14.60 -4.66
C SER A 117 1.14 -13.64 -4.22
N ILE A 118 0.78 -12.61 -3.47
CA ILE A 118 1.70 -11.61 -2.94
C ILE A 118 1.75 -11.76 -1.43
N THR A 119 2.91 -12.13 -0.91
CA THR A 119 3.17 -12.19 0.53
C THR A 119 3.80 -10.89 1.01
N PHE A 120 3.21 -10.28 2.02
CA PHE A 120 3.66 -9.01 2.58
C PHE A 120 4.42 -9.21 3.88
N GLN A 121 5.49 -8.46 4.04
CA GLN A 121 6.32 -8.47 5.23
C GLN A 121 6.55 -7.03 5.69
N CYS A 122 6.67 -6.82 7.01
CA CYS A 122 6.92 -5.50 7.55
C CYS A 122 8.27 -4.95 7.03
N GLY A 123 8.20 -3.83 6.31
CA GLY A 123 9.32 -3.05 5.80
C GLY A 123 9.29 -1.61 6.36
N LYS A 124 10.39 -0.86 6.19
CA LYS A 124 10.45 0.52 6.69
C LYS A 124 9.94 1.56 5.69
N THR A 125 9.94 1.22 4.40
CA THR A 125 9.53 2.06 3.28
C THR A 125 8.29 1.46 2.62
N MET A 126 7.72 2.12 1.61
CA MET A 126 6.65 1.59 0.77
C MET A 126 7.13 0.36 -0.02
N GLY A 127 8.44 0.31 -0.31
CA GLY A 127 9.11 -0.82 -0.92
C GLY A 127 8.61 -1.11 -2.33
N THR A 128 8.82 -2.33 -2.77
CA THR A 128 8.44 -2.81 -4.10
C THR A 128 8.09 -4.30 -4.06
N PRO A 129 7.21 -4.80 -4.93
CA PRO A 129 7.03 -6.23 -5.10
C PRO A 129 8.26 -6.83 -5.79
N GLU A 130 8.76 -7.94 -5.25
CA GLU A 130 9.80 -8.77 -5.86
C GLU A 130 9.18 -10.07 -6.36
N PHE A 131 9.52 -10.46 -7.59
CA PHE A 131 9.18 -11.79 -8.08
C PHE A 131 10.00 -12.84 -7.32
N VAL A 132 9.34 -13.92 -6.90
CA VAL A 132 9.99 -15.03 -6.19
C VAL A 132 10.14 -16.24 -7.10
N THR A 133 9.02 -16.74 -7.65
CA THR A 133 9.01 -17.93 -8.51
C THR A 133 7.64 -18.12 -9.16
N VAL A 134 7.59 -18.97 -10.19
CA VAL A 134 6.33 -19.60 -10.64
C VAL A 134 6.38 -21.07 -10.28
N SER A 135 5.39 -21.53 -9.50
CA SER A 135 5.26 -22.94 -9.17
C SER A 135 3.79 -23.33 -9.25
N GLU A 136 3.50 -24.51 -9.80
CA GLU A 136 2.14 -25.05 -9.82
C GLU A 136 1.07 -24.10 -10.41
N CYS A 137 1.44 -23.31 -11.42
CA CYS A 137 0.61 -22.29 -12.06
C CYS A 137 0.30 -21.05 -11.19
N VAL A 138 1.05 -20.86 -10.11
CA VAL A 138 0.96 -19.70 -9.21
C VAL A 138 2.21 -18.85 -9.34
N HIS A 139 2.02 -17.56 -9.61
CA HIS A 139 3.07 -16.55 -9.63
C HIS A 139 3.24 -15.96 -8.22
N TYR A 140 4.39 -16.20 -7.59
CA TYR A 140 4.66 -15.76 -6.23
C TYR A 140 5.47 -14.47 -6.20
N PHE A 141 5.03 -13.54 -5.38
CA PHE A 141 5.71 -12.28 -5.10
C PHE A 141 5.89 -12.08 -3.60
N GLU A 142 6.96 -11.40 -3.23
CA GLU A 142 7.19 -10.93 -1.85
C GLU A 142 7.28 -9.41 -1.85
N TRP A 143 6.69 -8.77 -0.84
CA TRP A 143 6.71 -7.32 -0.72
C TRP A 143 6.99 -6.89 0.72
N ARG A 144 8.18 -6.32 0.94
CA ARG A 144 8.53 -5.68 2.21
C ARG A 144 8.06 -4.22 2.21
N THR A 145 7.09 -3.90 3.06
CA THR A 145 6.46 -2.57 3.05
C THR A 145 5.94 -2.15 4.44
N TYR A 146 5.88 -0.86 4.71
CA TYR A 146 5.42 -0.34 6.00
C TYR A 146 3.94 -0.65 6.28
N VAL A 147 3.13 -0.87 5.23
CA VAL A 147 1.70 -1.19 5.40
C VAL A 147 1.47 -2.56 6.04
N ALA A 148 2.48 -3.43 6.02
CA ALA A 148 2.46 -4.73 6.70
C ALA A 148 2.96 -4.64 8.17
N CYS A 149 3.37 -3.46 8.63
CA CYS A 149 3.82 -3.25 10.00
C CYS A 149 2.65 -2.90 10.93
N ARG A 150 2.71 -3.39 12.17
CA ARG A 150 1.70 -3.06 13.18
C ARG A 150 1.84 -1.61 13.63
N ARG A 151 0.70 -0.98 13.94
CA ARG A 151 0.59 0.35 14.56
C ARG A 151 1.27 1.47 13.75
N ASP A 152 1.24 1.36 12.42
CA ASP A 152 1.75 2.40 11.52
C ASP A 152 3.19 2.85 11.81
N LYS A 153 4.01 1.95 12.40
CA LYS A 153 5.32 2.27 12.98
C LYS A 153 6.25 3.06 12.05
N PHE A 154 6.17 2.80 10.75
CA PHE A 154 7.01 3.45 9.74
C PHE A 154 6.22 4.24 8.70
N LYS A 155 4.90 4.41 8.89
CA LYS A 155 4.01 5.10 7.95
C LYS A 155 4.37 6.60 7.91
N PRO A 156 4.74 7.14 6.74
CA PRO A 156 4.93 8.58 6.58
C PRO A 156 3.59 9.31 6.40
N HIS A 157 3.66 10.64 6.39
CA HIS A 157 2.54 11.45 5.89
C HIS A 157 2.29 11.17 4.40
N LYS A 158 3.36 11.05 3.61
CA LYS A 158 3.28 10.62 2.20
C LYS A 158 4.56 9.94 1.75
N GLU A 159 4.43 8.89 0.94
CA GLU A 159 5.50 8.23 0.22
C GLU A 159 5.01 7.82 -1.17
N VAL A 160 5.91 7.88 -2.15
CA VAL A 160 5.69 7.50 -3.54
C VAL A 160 6.60 6.32 -3.90
N PRO A 161 6.27 5.52 -4.93
CA PRO A 161 7.17 4.48 -5.43
C PRO A 161 8.55 5.03 -5.77
N CYS A 162 9.58 4.41 -5.21
CA CYS A 162 10.96 4.92 -5.23
C CYS A 162 11.92 4.05 -6.05
N TYR A 163 11.45 3.57 -7.19
CA TYR A 163 12.20 2.70 -8.08
C TYR A 163 11.76 2.91 -9.53
N VAL A 164 12.63 2.52 -10.45
CA VAL A 164 12.32 2.46 -11.88
C VAL A 164 13.09 1.31 -12.52
N PHE A 165 12.53 0.73 -13.58
CA PHE A 165 13.26 -0.18 -14.45
C PHE A 165 13.76 0.58 -15.68
N ASP A 166 15.04 0.44 -16.01
CA ASP A 166 15.56 0.98 -17.26
C ASP A 166 15.13 0.15 -18.48
N THR A 167 15.55 0.60 -19.65
CA THR A 167 15.25 -0.05 -20.93
C THR A 167 15.83 -1.45 -21.07
N ASP A 168 16.87 -1.78 -20.29
CA ASP A 168 17.49 -3.11 -20.25
C ASP A 168 16.81 -4.02 -19.20
N GLY A 169 15.78 -3.53 -18.51
CA GLY A 169 15.09 -4.25 -17.45
C GLY A 169 15.85 -4.30 -16.12
N LYS A 170 16.90 -3.49 -15.96
CA LYS A 170 17.62 -3.37 -14.70
C LYS A 170 16.88 -2.42 -13.76
N LYS A 171 16.79 -2.85 -12.50
CA LYS A 171 16.14 -2.09 -11.44
C LYS A 171 17.08 -1.02 -10.87
N HIS A 172 16.59 0.21 -10.82
CA HIS A 172 17.18 1.33 -10.09
C HIS A 172 16.30 1.61 -8.89
N ASP A 173 16.77 1.26 -7.70
CA ASP A 173 15.99 1.32 -6.46
C ASP A 173 16.63 2.30 -5.47
N LEU A 174 15.90 3.38 -5.15
CA LEU A 174 16.35 4.42 -4.22
C LEU A 174 15.76 4.24 -2.81
N ASN A 175 14.98 3.17 -2.54
CA ASN A 175 14.50 2.84 -1.19
C ASN A 175 15.60 2.87 -0.12
N PRO A 176 16.85 2.40 -0.36
CA PRO A 176 17.91 2.47 0.64
C PRO A 176 18.33 3.90 1.05
N LEU A 177 18.07 4.90 0.20
CA LEU A 177 18.36 6.30 0.50
C LEU A 177 17.24 6.97 1.30
N ILE A 178 16.11 6.32 1.50
CA ILE A 178 15.00 6.88 2.27
C ILE A 178 15.38 7.00 3.75
N LYS A 179 15.28 8.21 4.31
CA LYS A 179 15.45 8.43 5.76
C LYS A 179 14.12 8.22 6.48
N ILE A 180 14.09 7.25 7.38
CA ILE A 180 12.92 6.96 8.22
C ILE A 180 12.74 7.99 9.34
N THR A 181 13.85 8.56 9.78
CA THR A 181 13.94 9.62 10.79
C THR A 181 14.88 10.68 10.26
N ASP A 182 14.60 11.94 10.58
CA ASP A 182 15.38 13.09 10.12
C ASP A 182 15.22 13.34 8.60
N GLY A 183 16.24 13.92 7.97
CA GLY A 183 16.43 14.14 6.54
C GLY A 183 17.91 14.31 6.22
N TYR A 184 18.21 14.63 4.96
CA TYR A 184 19.54 15.03 4.52
C TYR A 184 19.63 16.55 4.56
N LEU A 185 20.61 17.08 5.28
CA LEU A 185 21.00 18.48 5.13
C LEU A 185 21.72 18.61 3.78
N VAL A 186 21.22 19.48 2.93
CA VAL A 186 21.84 19.84 1.66
C VAL A 186 22.97 20.82 1.95
N ASP A 187 24.12 20.60 1.34
CA ASP A 187 25.27 21.49 1.43
C ASP A 187 24.96 22.77 0.66
N ASP A 188 24.77 23.87 1.40
CA ASP A 188 24.52 25.21 0.87
C ASP A 188 25.55 26.17 1.48
N PRO A 189 26.21 27.03 0.68
CA PRO A 189 27.14 28.04 1.20
C PRO A 189 26.49 29.11 2.10
N ASP A 190 25.17 29.24 2.16
CA ASP A 190 24.47 30.15 3.07
C ASP A 190 24.28 29.53 4.47
N ASP A 191 25.16 29.89 5.40
CA ASP A 191 25.09 29.51 6.81
C ASP A 191 23.84 30.03 7.55
N GLN A 192 23.01 30.88 6.92
CA GLN A 192 21.78 31.40 7.53
C GLN A 192 20.57 30.49 7.31
N THR A 193 20.67 29.48 6.45
CA THR A 193 19.55 28.58 6.15
C THR A 193 19.99 27.13 6.14
N ASP A 194 19.20 26.28 6.80
CA ASP A 194 19.30 24.85 6.61
C ASP A 194 18.26 24.41 5.59
N PHE A 195 18.70 23.72 4.53
CA PHE A 195 17.79 23.09 3.57
C PHE A 195 17.81 21.56 3.74
N TYR A 196 16.69 20.99 4.16
CA TYR A 196 16.54 19.56 4.37
C TYR A 196 15.74 18.91 3.25
N ILE A 197 16.17 17.73 2.82
CA ILE A 197 15.42 16.88 1.90
C ILE A 197 15.27 15.45 2.43
N ASN A 198 14.24 14.75 1.97
CA ASN A 198 14.15 13.29 2.04
C ASN A 198 13.85 12.75 0.64
N ILE A 199 14.11 11.45 0.45
CA ILE A 199 13.96 10.80 -0.84
C ILE A 199 12.61 10.08 -0.87
N CYS A 200 11.79 10.36 -1.90
CA CYS A 200 10.48 9.74 -2.18
C CYS A 200 9.42 9.78 -1.07
N ARG A 201 9.68 10.37 0.09
CA ARG A 201 8.72 10.48 1.20
C ARG A 201 8.89 11.78 1.96
N SER A 202 7.89 12.12 2.76
CA SER A 202 7.95 13.26 3.68
C SER A 202 9.07 13.10 4.72
N LEU A 203 9.64 14.22 5.16
CA LEU A 203 10.55 14.29 6.30
C LEU A 203 9.89 13.75 7.57
N ASN A 204 10.70 13.19 8.48
CA ASN A 204 10.25 12.74 9.79
C ASN A 204 11.21 13.24 10.87
N ARG A 205 11.23 14.56 11.07
CA ARG A 205 12.03 15.23 12.10
C ARG A 205 11.16 15.60 13.29
N ALA A 206 11.31 14.87 14.39
CA ALA A 206 10.73 15.26 15.66
C ALA A 206 11.30 16.62 16.10
N GLY A 207 10.41 17.56 16.47
CA GLY A 207 10.81 18.90 16.92
C GLY A 207 11.24 19.87 15.81
N SER A 208 11.09 19.48 14.54
CA SER A 208 11.25 20.41 13.41
C SER A 208 10.03 21.32 13.28
N SER A 209 10.25 22.55 12.79
CA SER A 209 9.18 23.48 12.44
C SER A 209 8.65 23.27 11.01
N CYS A 210 9.24 22.37 10.23
CA CYS A 210 8.82 22.08 8.86
C CYS A 210 7.33 21.69 8.80
N PRO A 211 6.55 22.23 7.85
CA PRO A 211 5.16 21.82 7.67
C PRO A 211 5.02 20.31 7.40
N ASP A 212 3.96 19.70 7.92
CA ASP A 212 3.69 18.27 7.73
C ASP A 212 3.57 17.90 6.25
N GLY A 213 4.15 16.77 5.87
CA GLY A 213 4.16 16.29 4.48
C GLY A 213 5.31 16.81 3.62
N SER A 214 6.05 17.83 4.08
CA SER A 214 7.24 18.35 3.37
C SER A 214 8.27 17.23 3.17
N ALA A 215 8.68 16.99 1.93
CA ALA A 215 9.87 16.20 1.60
C ALA A 215 11.10 17.11 1.45
N ALA A 216 10.90 18.37 1.07
CA ALA A 216 11.92 19.40 1.06
C ALA A 216 11.49 20.57 1.95
N CYS A 217 12.37 21.06 2.81
CA CYS A 217 12.06 22.09 3.79
C CYS A 217 13.22 23.06 3.98
N LEU A 218 12.90 24.35 3.97
CA LEU A 218 13.86 25.42 4.27
C LEU A 218 13.62 25.92 5.71
N ILE A 219 14.67 25.90 6.53
CA ILE A 219 14.66 26.38 7.91
C ILE A 219 15.60 27.57 8.01
N GLN A 220 15.08 28.74 8.36
CA GLN A 220 15.91 29.91 8.64
C GLN A 220 16.42 29.87 10.09
N THR A 221 17.68 30.23 10.33
CA THR A 221 18.28 30.14 11.68
C THR A 221 17.54 30.99 12.73
N ALA A 222 17.53 30.45 13.95
CA ALA A 222 17.16 31.09 15.23
C ALA A 222 15.87 31.94 15.22
N GLY A 223 14.72 31.28 15.41
CA GLY A 223 13.43 31.93 15.70
C GLY A 223 12.65 32.44 14.48
N LYS A 224 13.11 32.10 13.27
CA LYS A 224 12.46 32.43 11.99
C LYS A 224 11.59 31.27 11.48
N PRO A 225 10.62 31.55 10.60
CA PRO A 225 9.73 30.52 10.05
C PRO A 225 10.50 29.51 9.19
N SER A 226 9.93 28.30 9.09
CA SER A 226 10.32 27.30 8.10
C SER A 226 9.23 27.14 7.05
N PHE A 227 9.64 26.71 5.86
CA PHE A 227 8.79 26.66 4.68
C PHE A 227 8.83 25.28 4.06
N ASP A 228 7.65 24.80 3.63
CA ASP A 228 7.54 23.66 2.73
C ASP A 228 8.01 24.09 1.34
N MET A 229 9.02 23.40 0.84
CA MET A 229 9.63 23.65 -0.47
C MET A 229 9.31 22.54 -1.47
N GLY A 230 8.57 21.52 -1.06
CA GLY A 230 8.16 20.42 -1.92
C GLY A 230 7.65 19.22 -1.13
N GLN A 231 6.56 18.63 -1.62
CA GLN A 231 6.00 17.38 -1.13
C GLN A 231 6.16 16.27 -2.18
N PRO A 232 6.20 14.98 -1.79
CA PRO A 232 6.17 13.89 -2.75
C PRO A 232 4.88 13.93 -3.56
N VAL A 233 4.92 13.81 -4.88
CA VAL A 233 3.70 13.81 -5.72
C VAL A 233 3.70 12.63 -6.68
N HIS A 234 4.73 12.54 -7.53
CA HIS A 234 4.87 11.51 -8.55
C HIS A 234 5.90 10.48 -8.12
N GLN A 235 5.78 9.26 -8.64
CA GLN A 235 6.79 8.21 -8.48
C GLN A 235 8.10 8.59 -9.16
N LEU A 236 9.19 7.91 -8.80
CA LEU A 236 10.48 8.07 -9.46
C LEU A 236 10.36 7.78 -10.97
N GLU A 237 10.87 8.68 -11.80
CA GLU A 237 10.87 8.56 -13.26
C GLU A 237 12.29 8.59 -13.83
N LEU A 238 12.54 7.77 -14.86
CA LEU A 238 13.80 7.79 -15.61
C LEU A 238 13.73 8.87 -16.70
N VAL A 239 14.57 9.91 -16.60
CA VAL A 239 14.63 11.01 -17.57
C VAL A 239 15.64 10.70 -18.69
N SER A 240 16.74 10.05 -18.34
CA SER A 240 17.78 9.57 -19.26
C SER A 240 18.59 8.46 -18.58
N ASN A 241 19.46 7.75 -19.31
CA ASN A 241 20.18 6.56 -18.82
C ASN A 241 20.81 6.68 -17.42
N ASP A 242 21.13 7.89 -16.94
CA ASP A 242 21.69 8.14 -15.59
C ASP A 242 21.01 9.29 -14.81
N LYS A 243 19.80 9.74 -15.19
CA LYS A 243 19.08 10.83 -14.49
C LYS A 243 17.66 10.43 -14.11
N TYR A 244 17.31 10.70 -12.86
CA TYR A 244 16.04 10.36 -12.25
C TYR A 244 15.41 11.61 -11.62
N TYR A 245 14.08 11.72 -11.63
CA TYR A 245 13.29 12.75 -10.94
C TYR A 245 12.25 12.11 -10.03
#